data_AF-A0A954ZA28-F1
#
_entry.id   AF-A0A954ZA28-F1
#
_cell.length_a   1.000
_cell.length_b   1.000
_cell.length_c   1.000
_cell.angle_alpha   90.00
_cell.angle_beta   90.00
_cell.angle_gamma   90.00
#
_symmetry.space_group_name_H-M   'P 1'
#
loop_
_entity.id
_entity.type
_entity.pdbx_description
1 polymer ?
#
loop_
_entity_poly.entity_id
_entity_poly.type
_entity_poly.pdbx_seq_one_letter_code
_entity_poly.pdbx_strand_id
1 'polypeptide(L)'
;MMMRASIRAALGIAALVFVPGGELARAERPPNAYFDSAGVKLRYVDVGAGPPLVLVHGFAVNIEVQWSKTLTSLAKDFRVIALDCRGHGLSGKPHDAAAYGLEMVEDVVRLLDHLQIEQAHLMGYSMGTLIVSRVAAAHPDRIRSVVLAGGGVELDAKLQDSLGELADSLATNHSMAPLIRELTPPGQREPTARELEAASRVLMFFNDPLALAAVVRSFSQIDRGSEDLLAPLQKIPMLAVMGNRDPLRRCLDDLRRSVPHVEVVMTPGDHASMPAHPEFEQAVMHFMTQHRFITSTSGKANEAATSP
;
A
#
# COMPACT_ATOMS: atom_id res chain seq x y z
N MET A 1 3.03 7.62 40.17
CA MET A 1 2.34 8.19 38.99
C MET A 1 3.19 8.16 37.70
N MET A 2 4.53 8.16 37.78
CA MET A 2 5.44 8.12 36.61
C MET A 2 5.58 6.76 35.89
N MET A 3 5.24 5.64 36.52
CA MET A 3 5.44 4.29 35.95
C MET A 3 4.36 3.86 34.93
N ARG A 4 3.24 4.59 34.83
CA ARG A 4 2.14 4.32 33.87
C ARG A 4 2.31 5.03 32.52
N ALA A 5 3.14 6.07 32.45
CA ALA A 5 3.43 6.78 31.19
C ALA A 5 4.43 6.01 30.30
N SER A 6 5.34 5.26 30.91
CA SER A 6 6.43 4.52 30.24
C SER A 6 5.94 3.28 29.46
N ILE A 7 4.76 2.75 29.77
CA ILE A 7 4.17 1.58 29.08
C ILE A 7 3.39 2.02 27.82
N ARG A 8 2.83 3.24 27.80
CA ARG A 8 2.07 3.75 26.63
C ARG A 8 2.97 4.16 25.46
N ALA A 9 4.21 4.60 25.71
CA ALA A 9 5.16 4.92 24.64
C ALA A 9 5.70 3.67 23.92
N ALA A 10 5.92 2.57 24.65
CA ALA A 10 6.30 1.28 24.07
C ALA A 10 5.17 0.65 23.24
N LEU A 11 3.90 0.92 23.59
CA LEU A 11 2.73 0.46 22.84
C LEU A 11 2.50 1.21 21.51
N GLY A 12 2.98 2.45 21.35
CA GLY A 12 2.89 3.20 20.08
C GLY A 12 3.87 2.71 19.01
N ILE A 13 5.04 2.20 19.42
CA ILE A 13 6.03 1.61 18.53
C ILE A 13 5.72 0.13 18.26
N ALA A 14 5.12 -0.57 19.23
CA ALA A 14 4.46 -1.84 18.94
C ALA A 14 3.29 -1.66 17.97
N ALA A 15 2.57 -0.53 17.95
CA ALA A 15 1.51 -0.25 16.97
C ALA A 15 2.03 -0.02 15.54
N LEU A 16 3.33 0.17 15.32
CA LEU A 16 3.95 0.09 13.98
C LEU A 16 4.03 -1.37 13.46
N VAL A 17 3.85 -2.37 14.32
CA VAL A 17 3.94 -3.81 13.95
C VAL A 17 2.80 -4.66 14.54
N PHE A 18 1.93 -4.06 15.34
CA PHE A 18 0.87 -4.70 16.08
C PHE A 18 -0.35 -3.79 16.07
N VAL A 19 -0.98 -3.72 14.90
CA VAL A 19 -2.44 -3.67 14.90
C VAL A 19 -2.87 -4.97 15.58
N PRO A 20 -3.71 -4.96 16.62
CA PRO A 20 -4.41 -6.17 17.01
C PRO A 20 -5.23 -6.57 15.78
N GLY A 21 -4.67 -7.48 14.99
CA GLY A 21 -5.44 -8.22 14.02
C GLY A 21 -6.60 -8.78 14.81
N GLY A 22 -7.83 -8.44 14.41
CA GLY A 22 -8.90 -9.38 14.68
C GLY A 22 -8.38 -10.71 14.16
N GLU A 23 -8.29 -11.72 15.02
CA GLU A 23 -8.09 -13.07 14.55
C GLU A 23 -9.26 -13.37 13.62
N LEU A 24 -9.07 -13.14 12.32
CA LEU A 24 -9.74 -13.97 11.34
C LEU A 24 -9.22 -15.36 11.66
N ALA A 25 -10.12 -16.20 12.18
CA ALA A 25 -9.83 -17.59 12.45
C ALA A 25 -9.09 -18.16 11.23
N ARG A 26 -8.12 -19.05 11.44
CA ARG A 26 -7.29 -19.63 10.36
C ARG A 26 -8.13 -20.23 9.20
N ALA A 27 -9.41 -20.52 9.44
CA ALA A 27 -10.40 -20.98 8.47
C ALA A 27 -11.02 -19.89 7.57
N GLU A 28 -10.89 -18.61 7.90
CA GLU A 28 -11.46 -17.46 7.15
C GLU A 28 -10.42 -16.71 6.32
N ARG A 29 -9.14 -17.13 6.36
CA ARG A 29 -8.11 -16.50 5.53
C ARG A 29 -8.29 -16.95 4.08
N PRO A 30 -8.34 -16.01 3.12
CA PRO A 30 -8.45 -16.38 1.73
C PRO A 30 -7.24 -17.20 1.26
N PRO A 31 -7.46 -18.14 0.34
CA PRO A 31 -6.39 -19.01 -0.14
C PRO A 31 -5.30 -18.17 -0.83
N ASN A 32 -4.05 -18.56 -0.59
CA ASN A 32 -2.92 -17.98 -1.28
C ASN A 32 -2.94 -18.40 -2.76
N ALA A 33 -2.86 -17.44 -3.66
CA ALA A 33 -2.63 -17.65 -5.07
C ALA A 33 -1.30 -17.01 -5.48
N TYR A 34 -0.76 -17.45 -6.62
CA TYR A 34 0.53 -16.99 -7.11
C TYR A 34 0.52 -16.85 -8.62
N PHE A 35 1.27 -15.87 -9.11
CA PHE A 35 1.54 -15.69 -10.53
C PHE A 35 3.05 -15.44 -10.74
N ASP A 36 3.51 -15.66 -11.96
CA ASP A 36 4.86 -15.27 -12.37
C ASP A 36 4.83 -13.84 -12.91
N SER A 37 5.71 -12.99 -12.40
CA SER A 37 5.93 -11.64 -12.90
C SER A 37 7.39 -11.47 -13.29
N ALA A 38 7.66 -11.66 -14.58
CA ALA A 38 9.00 -11.60 -15.16
C ALA A 38 10.01 -12.49 -14.43
N GLY A 39 9.62 -13.74 -14.15
CA GLY A 39 10.47 -14.72 -13.46
C GLY A 39 10.48 -14.62 -11.94
N VAL A 40 9.72 -13.68 -11.36
CA VAL A 40 9.53 -13.58 -9.91
C VAL A 40 8.14 -14.08 -9.54
N LYS A 41 8.08 -15.13 -8.70
CA LYS A 41 6.82 -15.65 -8.18
C LYS A 41 6.25 -14.69 -7.12
N LEU A 42 5.09 -14.12 -7.37
CA LEU A 42 4.42 -13.18 -6.47
C LEU A 42 3.12 -13.76 -5.92
N ARG A 43 2.87 -13.52 -4.62
CA ARG A 43 1.64 -13.93 -3.95
C ARG A 43 0.57 -12.86 -4.09
N TYR A 44 -0.66 -13.29 -4.35
CA TYR A 44 -1.84 -12.48 -4.12
C TYR A 44 -2.94 -13.29 -3.39
N VAL A 45 -3.94 -12.58 -2.91
CA VAL A 45 -5.24 -13.14 -2.49
C VAL A 45 -6.35 -12.49 -3.31
N ASP A 46 -7.44 -13.21 -3.54
CA ASP A 46 -8.57 -12.77 -4.36
C ASP A 46 -9.87 -13.16 -3.65
N VAL A 47 -10.65 -12.16 -3.24
CA VAL A 47 -11.84 -12.34 -2.40
C VAL A 47 -13.00 -11.49 -2.85
N GLY A 48 -14.21 -11.96 -2.55
CA GLY A 48 -15.43 -11.26 -2.91
C GLY A 48 -15.76 -11.38 -4.40
N ALA A 49 -16.69 -10.55 -4.83
CA ALA A 49 -17.17 -10.50 -6.21
C ALA A 49 -17.60 -9.07 -6.54
N GLY A 50 -17.66 -8.75 -7.83
CA GLY A 50 -18.01 -7.41 -8.31
C GLY A 50 -16.84 -6.70 -8.97
N PRO A 51 -16.82 -5.35 -8.97
CA PRO A 51 -15.79 -4.59 -9.67
C PRO A 51 -14.40 -4.87 -9.08
N PRO A 52 -13.35 -5.05 -9.90
CA PRO A 52 -12.02 -5.34 -9.40
C PRO A 52 -11.41 -4.15 -8.65
N LEU A 53 -10.86 -4.42 -7.47
CA LEU A 53 -10.07 -3.49 -6.67
C LEU A 53 -8.76 -4.14 -6.28
N VAL A 54 -7.64 -3.58 -6.74
CA VAL A 54 -6.30 -4.06 -6.36
C VAL A 54 -5.74 -3.25 -5.19
N LEU A 55 -5.32 -3.94 -4.13
CA LEU A 55 -4.70 -3.36 -2.94
C LEU A 55 -3.18 -3.57 -2.94
N VAL A 56 -2.43 -2.49 -2.77
CA VAL A 56 -0.95 -2.47 -2.73
C VAL A 56 -0.48 -1.93 -1.39
N HIS A 57 0.14 -2.79 -0.57
CA HIS A 57 0.52 -2.48 0.80
C HIS A 57 1.73 -1.52 0.92
N GLY A 58 1.99 -1.05 2.15
CA GLY A 58 3.14 -0.22 2.47
C GLY A 58 4.47 -0.98 2.62
N PHE A 59 5.55 -0.24 2.83
CA PHE A 59 6.87 -0.83 2.99
C PHE A 59 6.99 -1.68 4.27
N ALA A 60 7.73 -2.78 4.21
CA ALA A 60 8.02 -3.71 5.33
C ALA A 60 6.80 -4.39 5.98
N VAL A 61 5.61 -4.29 5.36
CA VAL A 61 4.40 -5.03 5.73
C VAL A 61 3.97 -5.96 4.59
N ASN A 62 2.89 -6.69 4.77
CA ASN A 62 2.32 -7.65 3.81
C ASN A 62 0.79 -7.62 3.86
N ILE A 63 0.13 -8.47 3.06
CA ILE A 63 -1.34 -8.54 3.00
C ILE A 63 -1.97 -8.71 4.40
N GLU A 64 -1.47 -9.64 5.21
CA GLU A 64 -2.07 -9.94 6.52
C GLU A 64 -1.96 -8.77 7.49
N VAL A 65 -0.80 -8.11 7.53
CA VAL A 65 -0.55 -6.99 8.44
C VAL A 65 -1.36 -5.77 8.03
N GLN A 66 -1.41 -5.46 6.74
CA GLN A 66 -2.03 -4.22 6.26
C GLN A 66 -3.55 -4.32 6.07
N TRP A 67 -4.04 -5.44 5.53
CA TRP A 67 -5.38 -5.49 4.95
C TRP A 67 -6.38 -6.39 5.68
N SER A 68 -6.02 -6.98 6.82
CA SER A 68 -6.86 -7.95 7.54
C SER A 68 -8.32 -7.49 7.76
N LYS A 69 -8.54 -6.23 8.19
CA LYS A 69 -9.90 -5.67 8.36
C LYS A 69 -10.48 -5.13 7.04
N THR A 70 -9.65 -4.47 6.25
CA THR A 70 -10.03 -3.80 5.00
C THR A 70 -10.56 -4.77 3.94
N LEU A 71 -9.95 -5.96 3.83
CA LEU A 71 -10.40 -7.03 2.93
C LEU A 71 -11.84 -7.43 3.21
N THR A 72 -12.17 -7.71 4.48
CA THR A 72 -13.51 -8.20 4.87
C THR A 72 -14.62 -7.20 4.56
N SER A 73 -14.34 -5.90 4.68
CA SER A 73 -15.35 -4.87 4.40
C SER A 73 -15.54 -4.64 2.90
N LEU A 74 -14.45 -4.43 2.17
CA LEU A 74 -14.51 -4.16 0.73
C LEU A 74 -14.99 -5.37 -0.08
N ALA A 75 -14.68 -6.60 0.35
CA ALA A 75 -15.09 -7.82 -0.33
C ALA A 75 -16.61 -8.06 -0.38
N LYS A 76 -17.39 -7.27 0.37
CA LYS A 76 -18.86 -7.30 0.29
C LYS A 76 -19.39 -6.73 -1.02
N ASP A 77 -18.67 -5.78 -1.61
CA ASP A 77 -19.12 -5.02 -2.79
C ASP A 77 -18.16 -5.10 -3.98
N PHE A 78 -16.91 -5.50 -3.74
CA PHE A 78 -15.83 -5.56 -4.73
C PHE A 78 -15.21 -6.96 -4.79
N ARG A 79 -14.63 -7.29 -5.96
CA ARG A 79 -13.64 -8.34 -6.06
C ARG A 79 -12.30 -7.74 -5.64
N VAL A 80 -11.87 -8.00 -4.42
CA VAL A 80 -10.69 -7.41 -3.82
C VAL A 80 -9.49 -8.34 -4.02
N ILE A 81 -8.46 -7.81 -4.68
CA ILE A 81 -7.23 -8.51 -5.00
C ILE A 81 -6.11 -7.82 -4.25
N ALA A 82 -5.46 -8.48 -3.29
CA ALA A 82 -4.34 -7.89 -2.57
C ALA A 82 -3.04 -8.62 -2.93
N LEU A 83 -2.00 -7.84 -3.25
CA LEU A 83 -0.69 -8.31 -3.69
C LEU A 83 0.33 -8.17 -2.56
N ASP A 84 1.07 -9.23 -2.26
CA ASP A 84 2.35 -9.07 -1.56
C ASP A 84 3.35 -8.55 -2.60
N CYS A 85 3.81 -7.32 -2.44
CA CYS A 85 4.78 -6.73 -3.34
C CYS A 85 6.06 -7.58 -3.38
N ARG A 86 6.75 -7.62 -4.53
CA ARG A 86 8.09 -8.21 -4.58
C ARG A 86 8.97 -7.67 -3.44
N GLY A 87 9.81 -8.53 -2.86
CA GLY A 87 10.59 -8.23 -1.66
C GLY A 87 9.84 -8.39 -0.33
N HIS A 88 8.52 -8.59 -0.33
CA HIS A 88 7.69 -8.62 0.88
C HIS A 88 6.90 -9.93 1.02
N GLY A 89 6.35 -10.15 2.21
CA GLY A 89 5.37 -11.21 2.48
C GLY A 89 5.82 -12.59 2.01
N LEU A 90 4.96 -13.29 1.26
CA LEU A 90 5.27 -14.59 0.67
C LEU A 90 5.70 -14.51 -0.80
N SER A 91 5.90 -13.31 -1.33
CA SER A 91 6.44 -13.07 -2.66
C SER A 91 7.96 -13.28 -2.72
N GLY A 92 8.48 -13.47 -3.94
CA GLY A 92 9.90 -13.56 -4.23
C GLY A 92 10.68 -12.32 -3.76
N LYS A 93 11.92 -12.54 -3.32
CA LYS A 93 12.77 -11.52 -2.67
C LYS A 93 14.16 -11.47 -3.33
N PRO A 94 14.26 -11.06 -4.62
CA PRO A 94 15.55 -10.89 -5.26
C PRO A 94 16.39 -9.86 -4.48
N HIS A 95 17.71 -10.03 -4.39
CA HIS A 95 18.57 -9.08 -3.67
C HIS A 95 19.16 -7.99 -4.59
N ASP A 96 18.94 -8.10 -5.89
CA ASP A 96 19.35 -7.08 -6.86
C ASP A 96 18.32 -5.94 -6.91
N ALA A 97 18.78 -4.70 -6.69
CA ALA A 97 17.95 -3.50 -6.77
C ALA A 97 17.33 -3.30 -8.17
N ALA A 98 17.95 -3.84 -9.23
CA ALA A 98 17.42 -3.79 -10.59
C ALA A 98 16.14 -4.63 -10.76
N ALA A 99 15.86 -5.56 -9.85
CA ALA A 99 14.63 -6.34 -9.87
C ALA A 99 13.42 -5.60 -9.27
N TYR A 100 13.58 -4.34 -8.86
CA TYR A 100 12.55 -3.53 -8.23
C TYR A 100 12.24 -2.26 -9.06
N GLY A 101 11.73 -1.20 -8.45
CA GLY A 101 11.45 0.04 -9.15
C GLY A 101 10.25 -0.09 -10.08
N LEU A 102 10.45 0.15 -11.37
CA LEU A 102 9.39 0.04 -12.38
C LEU A 102 8.83 -1.38 -12.49
N GLU A 103 9.58 -2.42 -12.14
CA GLU A 103 9.05 -3.78 -12.07
C GLU A 103 7.92 -3.93 -11.05
N MET A 104 7.92 -3.14 -9.96
CA MET A 104 6.83 -3.13 -8.98
C MET A 104 5.55 -2.49 -9.53
N VAL A 105 5.68 -1.56 -10.48
CA VAL A 105 4.56 -0.95 -11.21
C VAL A 105 3.99 -1.97 -12.18
N GLU A 106 4.85 -2.61 -12.96
CA GLU A 106 4.45 -3.63 -13.94
C GLU A 106 3.91 -4.90 -13.29
N ASP A 107 4.28 -5.23 -12.04
CA ASP A 107 3.67 -6.33 -11.29
C ASP A 107 2.16 -6.20 -11.17
N VAL A 108 1.67 -4.99 -10.92
CA VAL A 108 0.23 -4.73 -10.80
C VAL A 108 -0.46 -4.96 -12.13
N VAL A 109 0.14 -4.49 -13.23
CA VAL A 109 -0.42 -4.65 -14.58
C VAL A 109 -0.40 -6.12 -15.01
N ARG A 110 0.70 -6.83 -14.79
CA ARG A 110 0.81 -8.26 -15.07
C ARG A 110 -0.14 -9.09 -14.22
N LEU A 111 -0.44 -8.66 -12.98
CA LEU A 111 -1.47 -9.30 -12.17
C LEU A 111 -2.86 -9.11 -12.78
N LEU A 112 -3.18 -7.91 -13.28
CA LEU A 112 -4.43 -7.67 -14.01
C LEU A 112 -4.52 -8.57 -15.25
N ASP A 113 -3.44 -8.67 -16.03
CA ASP A 113 -3.40 -9.52 -17.22
C ASP A 113 -3.54 -11.01 -16.87
N HIS A 114 -2.85 -11.47 -15.82
CA HIS A 114 -2.95 -12.83 -15.31
C HIS A 114 -4.39 -13.21 -14.91
N LEU A 115 -5.10 -12.26 -14.30
CA LEU A 115 -6.50 -12.43 -13.88
C LEU A 115 -7.52 -12.07 -14.96
N GLN A 116 -7.06 -11.70 -16.16
CA GLN A 116 -7.87 -11.27 -17.30
C GLN A 116 -8.79 -10.09 -16.95
N ILE A 117 -8.26 -9.13 -16.20
CA ILE A 117 -8.97 -7.91 -15.79
C ILE A 117 -8.56 -6.77 -16.71
N GLU A 118 -9.52 -6.29 -17.52
CA GLU A 118 -9.30 -5.15 -18.40
C GLU A 118 -9.08 -3.86 -17.61
N GLN A 119 -9.92 -3.61 -16.60
CA GLN A 119 -9.88 -2.39 -15.80
C GLN A 119 -10.16 -2.65 -14.33
N ALA A 120 -9.47 -1.90 -13.46
CA ALA A 120 -9.60 -2.02 -12.01
C ALA A 120 -9.57 -0.66 -11.31
N HIS A 121 -10.08 -0.64 -10.09
CA HIS A 121 -9.73 0.37 -9.10
C HIS A 121 -8.40 -0.01 -8.44
N LEU A 122 -7.61 0.99 -8.01
CA LEU A 122 -6.40 0.76 -7.24
C LEU A 122 -6.48 1.45 -5.88
N MET A 123 -5.90 0.82 -4.86
CA MET A 123 -5.68 1.42 -3.56
C MET A 123 -4.27 1.10 -3.09
N GLY A 124 -3.48 2.15 -2.84
CA GLY A 124 -2.12 2.07 -2.35
C GLY A 124 -1.99 2.64 -0.94
N TYR A 125 -1.13 2.05 -0.12
CA TYR A 125 -0.76 2.61 1.19
C TYR A 125 0.72 2.92 1.27
N SER A 126 1.12 4.12 1.69
CA SER A 126 2.53 4.53 1.85
C SER A 126 3.34 4.24 0.57
N MET A 127 4.31 3.33 0.58
CA MET A 127 4.99 2.81 -0.63
C MET A 127 4.02 2.46 -1.77
N GLY A 128 2.87 1.86 -1.44
CA GLY A 128 1.85 1.51 -2.41
C GLY A 128 1.27 2.71 -3.15
N THR A 129 1.25 3.93 -2.57
CA THR A 129 0.76 5.14 -3.26
C THR A 129 1.65 5.51 -4.45
N LEU A 130 2.97 5.37 -4.30
CA LEU A 130 3.92 5.58 -5.38
C LEU A 130 3.70 4.56 -6.49
N ILE A 131 3.50 3.29 -6.14
CA ILE A 131 3.26 2.22 -7.10
C ILE A 131 1.96 2.46 -7.87
N VAL A 132 0.82 2.58 -7.17
CA VAL A 132 -0.48 2.69 -7.85
C VAL A 132 -0.64 3.99 -8.63
N SER A 133 -0.03 5.09 -8.17
CA SER A 133 -0.02 6.33 -8.95
C SER A 133 0.81 6.19 -10.23
N ARG A 134 1.94 5.49 -10.19
CA ARG A 134 2.72 5.21 -11.41
C ARG A 134 2.01 4.24 -12.35
N VAL A 135 1.28 3.24 -11.83
CA VAL A 135 0.42 2.38 -12.65
C VAL A 135 -0.64 3.22 -13.37
N ALA A 136 -1.35 4.08 -12.63
CA ALA A 136 -2.39 4.94 -13.19
C ALA A 136 -1.86 5.97 -14.20
N ALA A 137 -0.64 6.46 -13.99
CA ALA A 137 0.03 7.37 -14.92
C ALA A 137 0.49 6.67 -16.21
N ALA A 138 1.11 5.50 -16.10
CA ALA A 138 1.64 4.76 -17.25
C ALA A 138 0.57 3.99 -18.03
N HIS A 139 -0.50 3.55 -17.35
CA HIS A 139 -1.57 2.72 -17.90
C HIS A 139 -2.96 3.30 -17.59
N PRO A 140 -3.26 4.56 -17.93
CA PRO A 140 -4.48 5.24 -17.51
C PRO A 140 -5.76 4.54 -18.00
N ASP A 141 -5.70 3.91 -19.18
CA ASP A 141 -6.84 3.18 -19.74
C ASP A 141 -7.18 1.89 -18.96
N ARG A 142 -6.28 1.41 -18.11
CA ARG A 142 -6.50 0.25 -17.23
C ARG A 142 -7.13 0.64 -15.90
N ILE A 143 -7.12 1.92 -15.52
CA ILE A 143 -7.42 2.35 -14.15
C ILE A 143 -8.69 3.20 -14.08
N ARG A 144 -9.61 2.82 -13.19
CA ARG A 144 -10.92 3.46 -13.03
C ARG A 144 -10.94 4.54 -11.97
N SER A 145 -10.28 4.30 -10.85
CA SER A 145 -10.03 5.29 -9.81
C SER A 145 -8.85 4.85 -8.95
N VAL A 146 -8.30 5.79 -8.18
CA VAL A 146 -7.14 5.53 -7.31
C VAL A 146 -7.40 6.08 -5.91
N VAL A 147 -7.11 5.27 -4.89
CA VAL A 147 -7.03 5.69 -3.50
C VAL A 147 -5.56 5.71 -3.06
N LEU A 148 -5.09 6.87 -2.60
CA LEU A 148 -3.76 7.07 -2.04
C LEU A 148 -3.88 7.25 -0.51
N ALA A 149 -3.44 6.28 0.27
CA ALA A 149 -3.52 6.33 1.72
C ALA A 149 -2.14 6.50 2.36
N GLY A 150 -1.99 7.50 3.26
CA GLY A 150 -0.75 7.72 4.00
C GLY A 150 0.45 8.02 3.11
N GLY A 151 0.25 8.61 1.93
CA GLY A 151 1.31 8.90 0.97
C GLY A 151 0.84 9.79 -0.16
N GLY A 152 1.76 10.15 -1.05
CA GLY A 152 1.51 10.97 -2.23
C GLY A 152 1.93 10.29 -3.53
N VAL A 153 2.13 11.11 -4.55
CA VAL A 153 2.61 10.69 -5.89
C VAL A 153 4.11 10.88 -6.06
N GLU A 154 4.76 11.56 -5.13
CA GLU A 154 6.18 11.89 -5.17
C GLU A 154 6.79 11.74 -3.76
N LEU A 155 8.10 11.50 -3.70
CA LEU A 155 8.88 11.56 -2.46
C LEU A 155 9.44 12.97 -2.29
N ASP A 156 9.13 13.63 -1.18
CA ASP A 156 9.82 14.87 -0.85
C ASP A 156 11.30 14.63 -0.48
N ALA A 157 12.10 15.68 -0.56
CA ALA A 157 13.55 15.62 -0.34
C ALA A 157 13.91 15.01 1.04
N LYS A 158 13.15 15.33 2.09
CA LYS A 158 13.41 14.81 3.44
C LYS A 158 13.19 13.29 3.51
N LEU A 159 12.13 12.80 2.87
CA LEU A 159 11.87 11.37 2.77
C LEU A 159 12.90 10.68 1.88
N GLN A 160 13.31 11.28 0.76
CA GLN A 160 14.38 10.76 -0.09
C GLN A 160 15.70 10.57 0.67
N ASP A 161 16.13 11.57 1.46
CA ASP A 161 17.33 11.47 2.29
C ASP A 161 17.21 10.33 3.33
N SER A 162 16.07 10.27 4.02
CA SER A 162 15.79 9.22 5.02
C SER A 162 15.78 7.82 4.40
N LEU A 163 15.31 7.69 3.15
CA LEU A 163 15.31 6.44 2.40
C LEU A 163 16.73 6.03 1.97
N GLY A 164 17.58 6.99 1.61
CA GLY A 164 19.01 6.73 1.37
C GLY A 164 19.68 6.11 2.60
N GLU A 165 19.51 6.73 3.76
CA GLU A 165 20.02 6.20 5.03
C GLU A 165 19.40 4.84 5.39
N LEU A 166 18.09 4.66 5.13
CA LEU A 166 17.38 3.42 5.39
C LEU A 166 17.95 2.25 4.61
N ALA A 167 18.26 2.42 3.32
CA ALA A 167 18.82 1.35 2.51
C ALA A 167 20.15 0.82 3.07
N ASP A 168 21.02 1.73 3.50
CA ASP A 168 22.32 1.37 4.06
C ASP A 168 22.17 0.78 5.47
N SER A 169 21.26 1.32 6.28
CA SER A 169 20.98 0.78 7.60
C SER A 169 20.41 -0.65 7.50
N LEU A 170 19.46 -0.89 6.60
CA LEU A 170 18.92 -2.23 6.35
C LEU A 170 20.01 -3.21 5.91
N ALA A 171 20.89 -2.80 4.99
CA ALA A 171 21.94 -3.68 4.48
C ALA A 171 23.05 -3.99 5.50
N THR A 172 23.30 -3.10 6.46
CA THR A 172 24.47 -3.20 7.35
C THR A 172 24.11 -3.67 8.76
N ASN A 173 22.95 -3.27 9.28
CA ASN A 173 22.57 -3.53 10.66
C ASN A 173 21.08 -3.90 10.83
N HIS A 174 20.37 -4.11 9.72
CA HIS A 174 18.97 -4.53 9.69
C HIS A 174 18.04 -3.56 10.45
N SER A 175 18.40 -2.27 10.48
CA SER A 175 17.64 -1.27 11.23
C SER A 175 16.71 -0.46 10.35
N MET A 176 15.49 -0.26 10.86
CA MET A 176 14.44 0.59 10.30
C MET A 176 14.48 2.01 10.88
N ALA A 177 15.50 2.32 11.69
CA ALA A 177 15.54 3.55 12.46
C ALA A 177 15.36 4.85 11.65
N PRO A 178 15.98 5.01 10.45
CA PRO A 178 15.76 6.21 9.64
C PRO A 178 14.28 6.42 9.31
N LEU A 179 13.58 5.37 8.87
CA LEU A 179 12.16 5.46 8.54
C LEU A 179 11.27 5.66 9.77
N ILE A 180 11.56 4.97 10.88
CA ILE A 180 10.76 5.12 12.11
C ILE A 180 10.83 6.57 12.63
N ARG A 181 12.00 7.21 12.55
CA ARG A 181 12.14 8.63 12.91
C ARG A 181 11.35 9.51 11.94
N GLU A 182 11.47 9.26 10.65
CA GLU A 182 10.75 10.04 9.63
C GLU A 182 9.23 9.98 9.80
N LEU A 183 8.71 8.82 10.19
CA LEU A 183 7.28 8.60 10.43
C LEU A 183 6.84 8.95 11.86
N THR A 184 7.74 9.41 12.72
CA THR A 184 7.37 9.85 14.07
C THR A 184 6.52 11.12 13.98
N PRO A 185 5.32 11.16 14.59
CA PRO A 185 4.42 12.29 14.45
C PRO A 185 5.01 13.61 14.98
N PRO A 186 4.78 14.74 14.30
CA PRO A 186 5.30 16.03 14.76
C PRO A 186 4.87 16.36 16.20
N GLY A 187 5.82 16.87 17.00
CA GLY A 187 5.59 17.22 18.40
C GLY A 187 5.61 16.03 19.38
N GLN A 188 5.86 14.80 18.91
CA GLN A 188 6.16 13.68 19.79
C GLN A 188 7.64 13.63 20.18
N ARG A 189 7.93 12.89 21.26
CA ARG A 189 9.30 12.59 21.67
C ARG A 189 9.95 11.66 20.66
N GLU A 190 11.16 12.00 20.23
CA GLU A 190 12.02 11.11 19.45
C GLU A 190 12.18 9.73 20.10
N PRO A 191 12.01 8.63 19.35
CA PRO A 191 12.26 7.28 19.85
C PRO A 191 13.70 7.11 20.36
N THR A 192 13.86 6.42 21.49
CA THR A 192 15.18 6.07 22.02
C THR A 192 15.86 5.01 21.15
N ALA A 193 17.19 4.91 21.23
CA ALA A 193 17.94 3.85 20.52
C ALA A 193 17.41 2.44 20.81
N ARG A 194 17.08 2.15 22.08
CA ARG A 194 16.53 0.85 22.50
C ARG A 194 15.14 0.58 21.90
N GLU A 195 14.30 1.60 21.78
CA GLU A 195 12.98 1.51 21.15
C GLU A 195 13.11 1.24 19.65
N LEU A 196 14.03 1.93 18.97
CA LEU A 196 14.32 1.76 17.53
C LEU A 196 14.88 0.36 17.23
N GLU A 197 15.80 -0.12 18.06
CA GLU A 197 16.38 -1.46 17.95
C GLU A 197 15.33 -2.55 18.16
N ALA A 198 14.46 -2.39 19.17
CA ALA A 198 13.36 -3.32 19.41
C ALA A 198 12.38 -3.36 18.24
N ALA A 199 11.95 -2.20 17.73
CA ALA A 199 11.06 -2.10 16.59
C ALA A 199 11.64 -2.75 15.33
N SER A 200 12.91 -2.45 15.04
CA SER A 200 13.63 -3.00 13.89
C SER A 200 13.71 -4.52 13.96
N ARG A 201 14.04 -5.09 15.13
CA ARG A 201 14.05 -6.55 15.32
C ARG A 201 12.69 -7.19 15.04
N VAL A 202 11.60 -6.57 15.50
CA VAL A 202 10.25 -7.12 15.27
C VAL A 202 9.91 -7.07 13.78
N LEU A 203 10.18 -5.96 13.08
CA LEU A 203 9.94 -5.84 11.65
C LEU A 203 10.79 -6.82 10.84
N MET A 204 12.06 -6.99 11.19
CA MET A 204 12.98 -7.89 10.48
C MET A 204 12.74 -9.37 10.80
N PHE A 205 11.95 -9.71 11.83
CA PHE A 205 11.63 -11.10 12.11
C PHE A 205 10.86 -11.78 10.97
N PHE A 206 10.06 -11.01 10.21
CA PHE A 206 9.26 -11.53 9.10
C PHE A 206 9.68 -10.99 7.72
N ASN A 207 10.75 -10.20 7.66
CA ASN A 207 11.22 -9.54 6.44
C ASN A 207 12.67 -9.91 6.13
N ASP A 208 13.03 -9.81 4.85
CA ASP A 208 14.41 -9.95 4.40
C ASP A 208 15.05 -8.55 4.30
N PRO A 209 16.01 -8.20 5.17
CA PRO A 209 16.59 -6.86 5.20
C PRO A 209 17.34 -6.50 3.90
N LEU A 210 17.95 -7.47 3.22
CA LEU A 210 18.69 -7.22 1.97
C LEU A 210 17.73 -6.96 0.82
N ALA A 211 16.64 -7.72 0.74
CA ALA A 211 15.58 -7.47 -0.22
C ALA A 211 14.90 -6.11 0.02
N LEU A 212 14.63 -5.77 1.29
CA LEU A 212 14.08 -4.45 1.63
C LEU A 212 15.05 -3.32 1.30
N ALA A 213 16.36 -3.48 1.54
CA ALA A 213 17.36 -2.51 1.10
C ALA A 213 17.36 -2.34 -0.43
N ALA A 214 17.23 -3.43 -1.18
CA ALA A 214 17.13 -3.39 -2.64
C ALA A 214 15.86 -2.67 -3.12
N VAL A 215 14.70 -2.90 -2.46
CA VAL A 215 13.45 -2.14 -2.71
C VAL A 215 13.70 -0.64 -2.52
N VAL A 216 14.28 -0.23 -1.39
CA VAL A 216 14.46 1.20 -1.07
C VAL A 216 15.37 1.88 -2.09
N ARG A 217 16.48 1.23 -2.49
CA ARG A 217 17.38 1.74 -3.54
C ARG A 217 16.69 1.97 -4.88
N SER A 218 15.61 1.24 -5.15
CA SER A 218 14.85 1.35 -6.39
C SER A 218 13.80 2.47 -6.40
N PHE A 219 13.46 3.07 -5.25
CA PHE A 219 12.40 4.08 -5.18
C PHE A 219 12.69 5.30 -6.06
N SER A 220 13.96 5.67 -6.20
CA SER A 220 14.37 6.73 -7.13
C SER A 220 14.07 6.44 -8.60
N GLN A 221 13.72 5.21 -8.98
CA GLN A 221 13.27 4.84 -10.34
C GLN A 221 11.76 4.98 -10.49
N ILE A 222 11.00 4.74 -9.41
CA ILE A 222 9.55 4.97 -9.35
C ILE A 222 9.29 6.48 -9.32
N ASP A 223 10.08 7.22 -8.57
CA ASP A 223 9.85 8.63 -8.24
C ASP A 223 10.27 9.63 -9.32
N ARG A 224 10.81 9.22 -10.48
CA ARG A 224 11.36 10.14 -11.53
C ARG A 224 10.32 10.95 -12.31
N GLY A 225 9.22 11.36 -11.70
CA GLY A 225 8.14 12.09 -12.38
C GLY A 225 8.50 13.54 -12.66
N SER A 226 8.65 13.95 -13.91
CA SER A 226 8.33 15.31 -14.33
C SER A 226 6.80 15.49 -14.30
N GLU A 227 6.30 16.73 -14.23
CA GLU A 227 4.85 17.01 -14.30
C GLU A 227 4.16 16.28 -15.48
N ASP A 228 4.86 16.15 -16.61
CA ASP A 228 4.36 15.45 -17.81
C ASP A 228 4.04 13.97 -17.56
N LEU A 229 4.82 13.28 -16.72
CA LEU A 229 4.59 11.87 -16.41
C LEU A 229 3.36 11.67 -15.54
N LEU A 230 2.93 12.69 -14.79
CA LEU A 230 1.74 12.62 -13.92
C LEU A 230 0.49 13.22 -14.55
N ALA A 231 0.62 13.92 -15.68
CA ALA A 231 -0.51 14.53 -16.40
C ALA A 231 -1.71 13.58 -16.63
N PRO A 232 -1.53 12.27 -16.92
CA PRO A 232 -2.67 11.35 -17.08
C PRO A 232 -3.53 11.21 -15.82
N LEU A 233 -2.97 11.39 -14.62
CA LEU A 233 -3.69 11.32 -13.35
C LEU A 233 -4.80 12.38 -13.26
N GLN A 234 -4.70 13.48 -14.01
CA GLN A 234 -5.71 14.54 -14.02
C GLN A 234 -7.07 14.07 -14.57
N LYS A 235 -7.14 12.90 -15.22
CA LYS A 235 -8.37 12.33 -15.77
C LYS A 235 -8.96 11.20 -14.93
N ILE A 236 -8.27 10.79 -13.88
CA ILE A 236 -8.61 9.62 -13.08
C ILE A 236 -9.16 10.09 -11.74
N PRO A 237 -10.40 9.72 -11.37
CA PRO A 237 -10.92 10.01 -10.04
C PRO A 237 -9.97 9.53 -8.95
N MET A 238 -9.64 10.42 -8.01
CA MET A 238 -8.62 10.15 -7.01
C MET A 238 -9.03 10.65 -5.62
N LEU A 239 -8.84 9.78 -4.63
CA LEU A 239 -8.96 10.10 -3.22
C LEU A 239 -7.59 9.98 -2.54
N ALA A 240 -7.22 10.99 -1.76
CA ALA A 240 -6.12 10.93 -0.81
C ALA A 240 -6.66 10.88 0.62
N VAL A 241 -6.26 9.87 1.40
CA VAL A 241 -6.62 9.73 2.81
C VAL A 241 -5.37 9.86 3.67
N MET A 242 -5.39 10.76 4.65
CA MET A 242 -4.20 11.09 5.45
C MET A 242 -4.54 11.23 6.93
N GLY A 243 -3.66 10.75 7.80
CA GLY A 243 -3.79 10.94 9.24
C GLY A 243 -3.48 12.38 9.63
N ASN A 244 -4.26 12.97 10.54
CA ASN A 244 -4.08 14.36 10.97
C ASN A 244 -2.74 14.64 11.68
N ARG A 245 -2.07 13.59 12.16
CA ARG A 245 -0.72 13.65 12.74
C ARG A 245 0.33 12.96 11.88
N ASP A 246 -0.03 12.49 10.69
CA ASP A 246 0.92 11.89 9.75
C ASP A 246 1.95 12.95 9.30
N PRO A 247 3.26 12.70 9.46
CA PRO A 247 4.30 13.61 8.97
C PRO A 247 4.33 13.69 7.44
N LEU A 248 3.84 12.68 6.71
CA LEU A 248 3.78 12.65 5.24
C LEU A 248 2.62 13.46 4.67
N ARG A 249 1.76 14.07 5.50
CA ARG A 249 0.71 14.98 5.01
C ARG A 249 1.26 16.14 4.17
N ARG A 250 2.54 16.48 4.34
CA ARG A 250 3.25 17.49 3.55
C ARG A 250 3.33 17.13 2.06
N CYS A 251 3.30 15.84 1.71
CA CYS A 251 3.26 15.38 0.32
C CYS A 251 1.91 15.64 -0.36
N LEU A 252 0.87 16.07 0.37
CA LEU A 252 -0.43 16.43 -0.20
C LEU A 252 -0.37 17.71 -1.04
N ASP A 253 0.55 18.62 -0.73
CA ASP A 253 0.70 19.86 -1.51
C ASP A 253 1.24 19.54 -2.91
N ASP A 254 2.21 18.63 -3.00
CA ASP A 254 2.75 18.13 -4.27
C ASP A 254 1.67 17.39 -5.07
N LEU A 255 0.90 16.53 -4.40
CA LEU A 255 -0.23 15.85 -5.01
C LEU A 255 -1.28 16.83 -5.56
N ARG A 256 -1.62 17.90 -4.84
CA ARG A 256 -2.58 18.91 -5.31
C ARG A 256 -2.06 19.73 -6.48
N ARG A 257 -0.74 19.91 -6.60
CA ARG A 257 -0.13 20.53 -7.79
C ARG A 257 -0.29 19.64 -9.02
N SER A 258 -0.03 18.34 -8.87
CA SER A 258 -0.11 17.36 -9.97
C SER A 258 -1.54 16.95 -10.33
N VAL A 259 -2.44 16.89 -9.33
CA VAL A 259 -3.84 16.48 -9.45
C VAL A 259 -4.74 17.47 -8.69
N PRO A 260 -5.06 18.64 -9.27
CA PRO A 260 -5.80 19.71 -8.56
C PRO A 260 -7.21 19.33 -8.09
N HIS A 261 -7.81 18.32 -8.72
CA HIS A 261 -9.17 17.85 -8.43
C HIS A 261 -9.22 16.67 -7.45
N VAL A 262 -8.08 16.29 -6.86
CA VAL A 262 -8.01 15.19 -5.89
C VAL A 262 -8.90 15.45 -4.67
N GLU A 263 -9.73 14.48 -4.31
CA GLU A 263 -10.46 14.52 -3.04
C GLU A 263 -9.47 14.24 -1.91
N VAL A 264 -9.48 15.05 -0.84
CA VAL A 264 -8.60 14.85 0.31
C VAL A 264 -9.41 14.72 1.57
N VAL A 265 -9.26 13.58 2.27
CA VAL A 265 -9.90 13.32 3.56
C VAL A 265 -8.84 13.18 4.64
N MET A 266 -8.93 14.04 5.66
CA MET A 266 -8.13 13.93 6.87
C MET A 266 -8.86 13.07 7.90
N THR A 267 -8.15 12.14 8.52
CA THR A 267 -8.69 11.22 9.53
C THR A 267 -7.91 11.33 10.84
N PRO A 268 -8.45 10.87 11.98
CA PRO A 268 -7.67 10.76 13.21
C PRO A 268 -6.51 9.77 13.04
N GLY A 269 -5.36 10.08 13.64
CA GLY A 269 -4.23 9.16 13.69
C GLY A 269 -2.98 9.68 12.97
N ASP A 270 -1.97 8.84 12.94
CA ASP A 270 -0.70 9.03 12.23
C ASP A 270 -0.51 7.94 11.16
N HIS A 271 0.67 7.90 10.56
CA HIS A 271 1.00 6.99 9.47
C HIS A 271 0.77 5.50 9.79
N ALA A 272 0.89 5.10 11.06
CA ALA A 272 0.70 3.71 11.48
C ALA A 272 -0.73 3.47 12.00
N SER A 273 -1.30 4.43 12.72
CA SER A 273 -2.58 4.26 13.41
C SER A 273 -3.81 4.62 12.59
N MET A 274 -3.69 5.45 11.56
CA MET A 274 -4.83 5.88 10.72
C MET A 274 -5.71 4.72 10.23
N PRO A 275 -5.18 3.60 9.70
CA PRO A 275 -6.02 2.51 9.18
C PRO A 275 -6.92 1.85 10.23
N ALA A 276 -6.62 2.01 11.52
CA ALA A 276 -7.43 1.47 12.61
C ALA A 276 -8.63 2.36 12.98
N HIS A 277 -8.70 3.59 12.46
CA HIS A 277 -9.79 4.53 12.71
C HIS A 277 -10.95 4.30 11.72
N PRO A 278 -12.22 4.22 12.19
CA PRO A 278 -13.38 4.00 11.31
C PRO A 278 -13.51 5.03 10.18
N GLU A 279 -13.07 6.26 10.40
CA GLU A 279 -13.11 7.35 9.43
C GLU A 279 -12.28 7.04 8.18
N PHE A 280 -11.19 6.28 8.32
CA PHE A 280 -10.40 5.81 7.19
C PHE A 280 -11.23 4.88 6.30
N GLU A 281 -11.85 3.86 6.89
CA GLU A 281 -12.68 2.92 6.15
C GLU A 281 -13.91 3.60 5.53
N GLN A 282 -14.55 4.52 6.26
CA GLN A 282 -15.70 5.28 5.76
C GLN A 282 -15.34 6.14 4.54
N ALA A 283 -14.20 6.83 4.56
CA ALA A 283 -13.73 7.63 3.45
C ALA A 283 -13.49 6.77 2.20
N VAL A 284 -12.79 5.64 2.36
CA VAL A 284 -12.51 4.71 1.26
C VAL A 284 -13.81 4.14 0.71
N MET A 285 -14.71 3.63 1.56
CA MET A 285 -15.97 3.04 1.12
C MET A 285 -16.88 4.05 0.42
N HIS A 286 -16.93 5.30 0.90
CA HIS A 286 -17.71 6.36 0.28
C HIS A 286 -17.26 6.61 -1.17
N PHE A 287 -15.96 6.86 -1.34
CA PHE A 287 -15.37 7.11 -2.66
C PHE A 287 -15.52 5.92 -3.61
N MET A 288 -15.21 4.72 -3.12
CA MET A 288 -15.32 3.49 -3.92
C MET A 288 -16.76 3.24 -4.37
N THR A 289 -17.75 3.54 -3.53
CA THR A 289 -19.17 3.41 -3.89
C THR A 289 -19.59 4.41 -4.96
N GLN A 290 -19.10 5.66 -4.88
CA GLN A 290 -19.40 6.70 -5.89
C GLN A 290 -18.82 6.37 -7.27
N HIS A 291 -17.69 5.66 -7.32
CA HIS A 291 -17.01 5.31 -8.57
C HIS A 291 -17.25 3.86 -9.02
N ARG A 292 -18.15 3.13 -8.35
CA ARG A 292 -18.48 1.74 -8.69
C ARG A 292 -18.97 1.67 -10.14
N PHE A 293 -18.33 0.83 -10.97
CA PHE A 293 -18.78 0.55 -12.32
C PHE A 293 -19.25 -0.89 -12.44
N ILE A 294 -20.27 -1.16 -13.25
CA ILE A 294 -20.73 -2.52 -13.50
C ILE A 294 -19.79 -3.16 -14.52
N THR A 295 -19.14 -4.26 -14.15
CA THR A 295 -18.44 -5.10 -15.12
C THR A 295 -19.49 -5.89 -15.90
N SER A 296 -19.51 -5.74 -17.22
CA SER A 296 -20.26 -6.66 -18.09
C SER A 296 -19.56 -8.02 -18.03
N THR A 297 -20.01 -8.92 -17.18
CA THR A 297 -19.68 -10.34 -17.34
C THR A 297 -20.41 -10.85 -18.59
N SER A 298 -19.74 -10.83 -19.74
CA SER A 298 -20.25 -11.49 -20.94
C SER A 298 -20.05 -13.01 -20.84
N GLY A 299 -21.18 -13.70 -20.72
CA GLY A 299 -21.49 -14.85 -21.58
C GLY A 299 -20.88 -16.20 -21.24
N LYS A 300 -21.65 -17.02 -20.53
CA LYS A 300 -22.01 -18.41 -20.93
C LYS A 300 -23.09 -18.96 -19.99
N ALA A 301 -24.33 -18.58 -20.25
CA ALA A 301 -25.48 -19.43 -19.93
C ALA A 301 -26.19 -19.70 -21.26
N ASN A 302 -26.13 -20.97 -21.64
CA ASN A 302 -26.61 -21.55 -22.88
C ASN A 302 -28.11 -21.24 -23.05
N GLU A 303 -28.50 -20.63 -24.17
CA GLU A 303 -29.86 -20.70 -24.68
C GLU A 303 -30.15 -22.17 -25.02
N ALA A 304 -30.69 -22.91 -24.05
CA ALA A 304 -31.45 -24.11 -24.36
C ALA A 304 -32.81 -23.65 -24.88
N ALA A 305 -32.94 -23.73 -26.20
CA ALA A 305 -34.16 -23.49 -26.95
C ALA A 305 -35.38 -24.19 -26.32
N THR A 306 -36.41 -23.40 -26.03
CA THR A 306 -37.80 -23.85 -26.03
C THR A 306 -38.31 -23.80 -27.47
N SER A 307 -38.49 -24.96 -28.10
CA SER A 307 -39.82 -25.52 -28.45
C SER A 307 -40.29 -25.06 -29.84
N PRO A 308 -41.21 -25.77 -30.54
CA PRO A 308 -42.43 -26.39 -30.01
C PRO A 308 -42.30 -27.86 -29.60
#